data_AF-A0A0F8WKE5-F1
#
_entry.id   AF-A0A0F8WKE5-F1
#
_cell.length_a   1.000
_cell.length_b   1.000
_cell.length_c   1.000
_cell.angle_alpha   90.00
_cell.angle_beta   90.00
_cell.angle_gamma   90.00
#
_symmetry.space_group_name_H-M   'P 1'
#
loop_
_entity.id
_entity.type
_entity.pdbx_description
1 polymer ?
#
loop_
_entity_poly.entity_id
_entity_poly.type
_entity_poly.pdbx_seq_one_letter_code
_entity_poly.pdbx_strand_id
1 'polypeptide(L)'
;MENYFYDYQEPQIVENVFAYLESHSSIILDKIIAEESIENLTDRERTVFSLFIFLQYSRTRSAREFFSQVAKLIYKHFEEDKNYPKIDNFDPQILKKFVEDRGFTAQINIMFGPKEENEILTITEETSKLIFNLDWNISKNDFKREFYTSDHPVTVYNPYSEEKMIKGYGIQAFKSYGVEIFFPLTPKLCLIIYDKRVSEYK
;
A
#
# COMPACT_ATOMS: atom_id res chain seq x y z
N MET A 1 18.83 11.48 3.71
CA MET A 1 18.21 10.18 4.01
C MET A 1 17.46 10.39 5.32
N GLU A 2 16.13 10.30 5.32
CA GLU A 2 15.39 10.24 6.57
C GLU A 2 15.84 8.98 7.30
N ASN A 3 16.38 9.12 8.50
CA ASN A 3 16.77 7.97 9.31
C ASN A 3 15.51 7.43 9.96
N TYR A 4 15.04 6.29 9.45
CA TYR A 4 14.00 5.43 9.98
C TYR A 4 12.58 5.96 9.84
N PHE A 5 11.71 5.14 9.24
CA PHE A 5 10.34 5.53 8.91
C PHE A 5 9.36 5.14 10.02
N TYR A 6 9.69 4.13 10.82
CA TYR A 6 8.83 3.59 11.87
C TYR A 6 9.48 3.57 13.26
N ASP A 7 10.72 3.07 13.36
CA ASP A 7 11.37 2.79 14.65
C ASP A 7 12.64 3.65 14.81
N TYR A 8 12.51 4.75 15.56
CA TYR A 8 13.66 5.62 15.87
C TYR A 8 14.55 5.08 17.00
N GLN A 9 14.14 4.00 17.66
CA GLN A 9 14.83 3.37 18.79
C GLN A 9 14.96 1.86 18.58
N GLU A 10 16.03 1.27 19.09
CA GLU A 10 16.29 -0.17 18.98
C GLU A 10 15.42 -0.98 19.97
N PRO A 11 14.90 -2.16 19.57
CA PRO A 11 15.08 -2.79 18.25
C PRO A 11 14.17 -2.20 17.16
N GLN A 12 14.72 -2.03 15.94
CA GLN A 12 13.96 -1.56 14.77
C GLN A 12 13.12 -2.67 14.13
N ILE A 13 12.10 -3.14 14.84
CA ILE A 13 11.30 -4.31 14.47
C ILE A 13 10.70 -4.17 13.06
N VAL A 14 10.05 -3.05 12.75
CA VAL A 14 9.36 -2.85 11.48
C VAL A 14 10.36 -2.77 10.32
N GLU A 15 11.46 -2.04 10.49
CA GLU A 15 12.51 -1.93 9.46
C GLU A 15 13.19 -3.28 9.22
N ASN A 16 13.42 -4.07 10.27
CA ASN A 16 13.99 -5.42 10.15
C ASN A 16 13.06 -6.37 9.39
N VAL A 17 11.74 -6.29 9.59
CA VAL A 17 10.76 -7.04 8.80
C VAL A 17 10.80 -6.63 7.33
N PHE A 18 10.87 -5.32 7.04
CA PHE A 18 11.00 -4.84 5.66
C PHE A 18 12.30 -5.29 5.01
N ALA A 19 13.43 -5.21 5.71
CA ALA A 19 14.71 -5.68 5.19
C ALA A 19 14.68 -7.16 4.81
N TYR A 20 14.03 -8.00 5.62
CA TYR A 20 13.81 -9.41 5.31
C TYR A 20 12.91 -9.61 4.08
N LEU A 21 11.83 -8.83 3.93
CA LEU A 21 10.96 -8.92 2.77
C LEU A 21 11.66 -8.45 1.49
N GLU A 22 12.38 -7.33 1.55
CA GLU A 22 13.15 -6.76 0.45
C GLU A 22 14.24 -7.73 -0.03
N SER A 23 14.90 -8.48 0.86
CA SER A 23 15.90 -9.47 0.46
C SER A 23 15.31 -10.62 -0.38
N HIS A 24 14.04 -10.98 -0.15
CA HIS A 24 13.36 -12.01 -0.94
C HIS A 24 12.78 -11.43 -2.23
N SER A 25 12.20 -10.23 -2.15
CA SER A 25 11.57 -9.57 -3.30
C SER A 25 12.59 -9.03 -4.30
N SER A 26 13.80 -8.68 -3.87
CA SER A 26 14.90 -8.26 -4.77
C SER A 26 15.29 -9.36 -5.75
N ILE A 27 15.35 -10.62 -5.31
CA ILE A 27 15.65 -11.76 -6.19
C ILE A 27 14.58 -11.88 -7.30
N ILE A 28 13.32 -11.68 -6.95
CA ILE A 28 12.19 -11.74 -7.90
C ILE A 28 12.23 -10.53 -8.84
N LEU A 29 12.50 -9.34 -8.29
CA LEU A 29 12.64 -8.10 -9.06
C LEU A 29 13.76 -8.22 -10.09
N ASP A 30 14.94 -8.69 -9.67
CA ASP A 30 16.10 -8.88 -10.54
C ASP A 30 15.79 -9.87 -11.66
N LYS A 31 15.06 -10.94 -11.36
CA LYS A 31 14.57 -11.91 -12.36
C LYS A 31 13.65 -11.24 -13.37
N ILE A 32 12.64 -10.49 -12.93
CA ILE A 32 11.70 -9.78 -13.81
C ILE A 32 12.45 -8.77 -14.69
N ILE A 33 13.41 -8.05 -14.14
CA ILE A 33 14.20 -7.05 -14.88
C ILE A 33 15.12 -7.73 -15.89
N ALA A 34 15.83 -8.79 -15.50
CA ALA A 34 16.77 -9.49 -16.38
C ALA A 34 16.07 -10.18 -17.56
N GLU A 35 14.88 -10.74 -17.32
CA GLU A 35 14.07 -11.40 -18.34
C GLU A 35 13.16 -10.44 -19.11
N GLU A 36 12.98 -9.21 -18.60
CA GLU A 36 11.98 -8.22 -19.03
C GLU A 36 10.58 -8.86 -19.19
N SER A 37 10.25 -9.83 -18.32
CA SER A 37 9.08 -10.69 -18.43
C SER A 37 8.60 -11.16 -17.06
N ILE A 38 7.32 -11.53 -16.97
CA ILE A 38 6.69 -12.15 -15.81
C ILE A 38 6.28 -13.61 -16.06
N GLU A 39 6.52 -14.14 -17.26
CA GLU A 39 6.02 -15.46 -17.69
C GLU A 39 6.64 -16.61 -16.89
N ASN A 40 7.89 -16.45 -16.44
CA ASN A 40 8.62 -17.48 -15.69
C ASN A 40 8.47 -17.36 -14.18
N LEU A 41 7.60 -16.46 -13.69
CA LEU A 41 7.31 -16.38 -12.26
C LEU A 41 6.52 -17.60 -11.81
N THR A 42 7.02 -18.29 -10.81
CA THR A 42 6.27 -19.32 -10.09
C THR A 42 5.13 -18.68 -9.29
N ASP A 43 4.09 -19.46 -8.96
CA ASP A 43 3.00 -19.01 -8.09
C ASP A 43 3.51 -18.47 -6.75
N ARG A 44 4.57 -19.10 -6.21
CA ARG A 44 5.22 -18.65 -4.98
C ARG A 44 5.87 -17.28 -5.17
N GLU A 45 6.67 -17.09 -6.22
CA GLU A 45 7.31 -15.80 -6.51
C GLU A 45 6.25 -14.72 -6.72
N ARG A 46 5.20 -14.99 -7.51
CA ARG A 46 4.10 -14.05 -7.73
C ARG A 46 3.37 -13.72 -6.44
N THR A 47 3.15 -14.69 -5.55
CA THR A 47 2.54 -14.45 -4.22
C THR A 47 3.40 -13.54 -3.35
N VAL A 48 4.70 -13.82 -3.26
CA VAL A 48 5.65 -13.00 -2.50
C VAL A 48 5.72 -11.58 -3.07
N PHE A 49 5.71 -11.44 -4.39
CA PHE A 49 5.80 -10.15 -5.04
C PHE A 49 4.50 -9.34 -4.91
N SER A 50 3.31 -9.98 -4.95
CA SER A 50 2.05 -9.32 -4.62
C SER A 50 2.02 -8.76 -3.20
N LEU A 51 2.51 -9.54 -2.23
CA LEU A 51 2.66 -9.09 -0.84
C LEU A 51 3.58 -7.88 -0.77
N PHE A 52 4.73 -7.95 -1.43
CA PHE A 52 5.68 -6.87 -1.47
C PHE A 52 5.08 -5.58 -2.04
N ILE A 53 4.36 -5.67 -3.17
CA ILE A 53 3.68 -4.52 -3.80
C ILE A 53 2.69 -3.88 -2.83
N PHE A 54 1.85 -4.67 -2.16
CA PHE A 54 0.88 -4.14 -1.20
C PHE A 54 1.56 -3.46 -0.01
N LEU A 55 2.63 -4.05 0.52
CA LEU A 55 3.37 -3.47 1.63
C LEU A 55 4.11 -2.19 1.22
N GLN A 56 4.67 -2.12 0.01
CA GLN A 56 5.29 -0.90 -0.52
C GLN A 56 4.29 0.24 -0.71
N TYR A 57 3.05 -0.06 -1.10
CA TYR A 57 1.96 0.94 -1.11
C TYR A 57 1.58 1.38 0.31
N SER A 58 1.42 0.40 1.21
CA SER A 58 0.93 0.64 2.56
C SER A 58 1.94 1.33 3.46
N ARG A 59 3.25 1.21 3.19
CA ARG A 59 4.32 1.74 4.06
C ARG A 59 4.54 3.25 3.95
N THR A 60 3.69 3.99 3.26
CA THR A 60 3.98 5.37 2.87
C THR A 60 3.48 6.39 3.89
N ARG A 61 4.03 7.60 3.82
CA ARG A 61 3.63 8.70 4.71
C ARG A 61 2.19 9.10 4.42
N SER A 62 1.84 9.12 3.14
CA SER A 62 0.49 9.37 2.65
C SER A 62 -0.53 8.39 3.28
N ALA A 63 -0.22 7.08 3.32
CA ALA A 63 -1.06 6.11 3.98
C ALA A 63 -1.23 6.40 5.48
N ARG A 64 -0.14 6.74 6.19
CA ARG A 64 -0.18 7.11 7.62
C ARG A 64 -1.03 8.36 7.88
N GLU A 65 -0.87 9.39 7.05
CA GLU A 65 -1.63 10.64 7.13
C GLU A 65 -3.11 10.41 6.81
N PHE A 66 -3.41 9.51 5.86
CA PHE A 66 -4.78 9.09 5.57
C PHE A 66 -5.44 8.44 6.81
N PHE A 67 -4.80 7.45 7.45
CA PHE A 67 -5.37 6.82 8.65
C PHE A 67 -5.48 7.77 9.84
N SER A 68 -4.54 8.70 9.98
CA SER A 68 -4.61 9.78 10.97
C SER A 68 -5.88 10.63 10.77
N GLN A 69 -6.18 11.00 9.51
CA GLN A 69 -7.38 11.76 9.18
C GLN A 69 -8.66 10.95 9.42
N VAL A 70 -8.68 9.67 9.04
CA VAL A 70 -9.81 8.77 9.33
C VAL A 70 -10.07 8.67 10.82
N ALA A 71 -9.04 8.49 11.64
CA ALA A 71 -9.18 8.46 13.10
C ALA A 71 -9.83 9.75 13.62
N LYS A 72 -9.38 10.92 13.15
CA LYS A 72 -9.97 12.21 13.54
C LYS A 72 -11.44 12.32 13.13
N LEU A 73 -11.81 11.84 11.95
CA LEU A 73 -13.20 11.85 11.47
C LEU A 73 -14.10 10.94 12.30
N ILE A 74 -13.62 9.74 12.65
CA ILE A 74 -14.35 8.81 13.53
C ILE A 74 -14.66 9.46 14.88
N TYR A 75 -13.66 10.12 15.50
CA TYR A 75 -13.90 10.84 16.75
C TYR A 75 -14.93 11.96 16.61
N LYS A 76 -14.80 12.79 15.57
CA LYS A 76 -15.76 13.86 15.31
C LYS A 76 -17.18 13.34 15.10
N HIS A 77 -17.33 12.17 14.49
CA HIS A 77 -18.64 11.54 14.35
C HIS A 77 -19.23 11.15 15.71
N PHE A 78 -18.43 10.59 16.62
CA PHE A 78 -18.89 10.27 17.97
C PHE A 78 -19.28 11.50 18.81
N GLU A 79 -18.70 12.68 18.53
CA GLU A 79 -19.09 13.94 19.21
C GLU A 79 -20.50 14.44 18.86
N GLU A 80 -21.12 13.91 17.81
CA GLU A 80 -22.53 14.20 17.53
C GLU A 80 -23.43 13.67 18.65
N ASP A 81 -22.98 12.66 19.40
CA ASP A 81 -23.58 12.23 20.65
C ASP A 81 -23.08 13.10 21.83
N LYS A 82 -24.02 13.75 22.51
CA LYS A 82 -23.77 14.65 23.65
C LYS A 82 -23.07 13.98 24.84
N ASN A 83 -23.04 12.65 24.89
CA ASN A 83 -22.36 11.89 25.93
C ASN A 83 -20.85 11.73 25.68
N TYR A 84 -20.36 12.07 24.50
CA TYR A 84 -18.94 11.99 24.16
C TYR A 84 -18.23 13.35 24.36
N PRO A 85 -17.00 13.34 24.89
CA PRO A 85 -16.22 14.56 25.02
C PRO A 85 -15.81 15.11 23.65
N LYS A 86 -15.92 16.43 23.47
CA LYS A 86 -15.49 17.10 22.23
C LYS A 86 -13.98 17.05 22.08
N ILE A 87 -13.47 16.57 20.95
CA ILE A 87 -12.04 16.44 20.69
C ILE A 87 -11.35 17.80 20.64
N ASP A 88 -12.06 18.83 20.20
CA ASP A 88 -11.54 20.20 20.14
C ASP A 88 -11.28 20.81 21.54
N ASN A 89 -11.77 20.17 22.61
CA ASN A 89 -11.48 20.58 23.99
C ASN A 89 -10.18 19.98 24.54
N PHE A 90 -9.55 19.05 23.82
CA PHE A 90 -8.28 18.47 24.25
C PHE A 90 -7.15 19.48 24.05
N ASP A 91 -6.10 19.35 24.85
CA ASP A 91 -4.86 20.07 24.59
C ASP A 91 -4.38 19.78 23.14
N PRO A 92 -4.05 20.81 22.33
CA PRO A 92 -3.70 20.61 20.92
C PRO A 92 -2.51 19.67 20.69
N GLN A 93 -1.54 19.64 21.61
CA GLN A 93 -0.38 18.75 21.49
C GLN A 93 -0.76 17.31 21.81
N ILE A 94 -1.60 17.10 22.84
CA ILE A 94 -2.16 15.78 23.17
C ILE A 94 -3.00 15.26 21.99
N LEU A 95 -3.87 16.09 21.43
CA LEU A 95 -4.71 15.72 20.28
C LEU A 95 -3.85 15.34 19.06
N LYS A 96 -2.86 16.16 18.73
CA LYS A 96 -1.95 15.88 17.62
C LYS A 96 -1.27 14.53 17.79
N LYS A 97 -0.66 14.29 18.95
CA LYS A 97 0.02 13.03 19.26
C LYS A 97 -0.95 11.85 19.20
N PHE A 98 -2.13 11.99 19.78
CA PHE A 98 -3.16 10.95 19.75
C PHE A 98 -3.53 10.56 18.31
N VAL A 99 -3.79 11.54 17.45
CA VAL A 99 -4.14 11.29 16.04
C VAL A 99 -2.99 10.63 15.27
N GLU A 100 -1.75 11.09 15.50
CA GLU A 100 -0.54 10.51 14.89
C GLU A 100 -0.31 9.05 15.35
N ASP A 101 -0.41 8.78 16.66
CA ASP A 101 -0.26 7.45 17.24
C ASP A 101 -1.33 6.48 16.71
N ARG A 102 -2.58 6.95 16.54
CA ARG A 102 -3.67 6.15 15.95
C ARG A 102 -3.43 5.86 14.47
N GLY A 103 -2.94 6.84 13.71
CA GLY A 103 -2.58 6.65 12.31
C GLY A 103 -1.45 5.64 12.14
N PHE A 104 -0.39 5.74 12.95
CA PHE A 104 0.69 4.76 13.01
C PHE A 104 0.17 3.36 13.33
N THR A 105 -0.61 3.22 14.40
CA THR A 105 -1.16 1.92 14.83
C THR A 105 -2.04 1.28 13.76
N ALA A 106 -2.93 2.06 13.13
CA ALA A 106 -3.80 1.57 12.07
C ALA A 106 -2.99 1.08 10.86
N GLN A 107 -1.95 1.83 10.46
CA GLN A 107 -1.08 1.44 9.37
C GLN A 107 -0.33 0.13 9.67
N ILE A 108 0.24 -0.01 10.87
CA ILE A 108 0.92 -1.25 11.28
C ILE A 108 -0.05 -2.43 11.29
N ASN A 109 -1.27 -2.25 11.82
CA ASN A 109 -2.29 -3.29 11.81
C ASN A 109 -2.72 -3.70 10.40
N ILE A 110 -2.74 -2.76 9.45
CA ILE A 110 -3.05 -3.10 8.07
C ILE A 110 -1.95 -3.95 7.43
N MET A 111 -0.68 -3.63 7.69
CA MET A 111 0.47 -4.33 7.13
C MET A 111 0.79 -5.66 7.81
N PHE A 112 0.64 -5.73 9.12
CA PHE A 112 1.15 -6.82 9.97
C PHE A 112 0.17 -7.22 11.08
N GLY A 113 -1.07 -6.74 11.03
CA GLY A 113 -2.07 -7.03 12.03
C GLY A 113 -2.37 -8.51 12.12
N PRO A 114 -2.62 -9.03 13.34
CA PRO A 114 -3.04 -10.40 13.50
C PRO A 114 -4.39 -10.62 12.85
N LYS A 115 -4.63 -11.86 12.44
CA LYS A 115 -5.94 -12.30 11.98
C LYS A 115 -6.95 -12.23 13.13
N GLU A 116 -8.08 -11.56 12.91
CA GLU A 116 -9.15 -11.49 13.91
C GLU A 116 -9.91 -12.83 14.02
N GLU A 117 -10.55 -13.07 15.16
CA GLU A 117 -11.16 -14.37 15.53
C GLU A 117 -12.21 -14.87 14.52
N ASN A 118 -12.88 -13.94 13.81
CA ASN A 118 -13.92 -14.25 12.83
C ASN A 118 -13.48 -14.05 11.37
N GLU A 119 -12.24 -13.62 11.13
CA GLU A 119 -11.74 -13.43 9.77
C GLU A 119 -11.14 -14.74 9.22
N ILE A 120 -11.16 -14.91 7.89
CA ILE A 120 -10.49 -16.03 7.22
C ILE A 120 -9.07 -15.65 6.79
N LEU A 121 -8.87 -14.39 6.43
CA LEU A 121 -7.59 -13.82 5.99
C LEU A 121 -7.46 -12.42 6.61
N THR A 122 -6.23 -12.01 6.91
CA THR A 122 -5.91 -10.62 7.25
C THR A 122 -6.14 -9.70 6.04
N ILE A 123 -6.25 -8.39 6.26
CA ILE A 123 -6.31 -7.38 5.18
C ILE A 123 -5.13 -7.52 4.21
N THR A 124 -3.93 -7.75 4.75
CA THR A 124 -2.71 -7.95 3.94
C THR A 124 -2.83 -9.20 3.06
N GLU A 125 -3.24 -10.33 3.61
CA GLU A 125 -3.42 -11.57 2.86
C GLU A 125 -4.51 -11.45 1.79
N GLU A 126 -5.66 -10.86 2.15
CA GLU A 126 -6.77 -10.63 1.22
C GLU A 126 -6.32 -9.75 0.05
N THR A 127 -5.69 -8.62 0.35
CA THR A 127 -5.28 -7.64 -0.69
C THR A 127 -4.16 -8.18 -1.56
N SER A 128 -3.17 -8.87 -0.97
CA SER A 128 -2.10 -9.53 -1.73
C SER A 128 -2.67 -10.59 -2.67
N LYS A 129 -3.69 -11.33 -2.23
CA LYS A 129 -4.39 -12.31 -3.07
C LYS A 129 -5.17 -11.64 -4.20
N LEU A 130 -5.75 -10.46 -3.98
CA LEU A 130 -6.40 -9.70 -5.06
C LEU A 130 -5.37 -9.28 -6.11
N ILE A 131 -4.25 -8.69 -5.71
CA ILE A 131 -3.15 -8.29 -6.61
C ILE A 131 -2.62 -9.48 -7.41
N PHE A 132 -2.46 -10.64 -6.75
CA PHE A 132 -2.04 -11.88 -7.41
C PHE A 132 -2.97 -12.27 -8.57
N ASN A 133 -4.28 -12.15 -8.37
CA ASN A 133 -5.32 -12.58 -9.31
C ASN A 133 -5.63 -11.57 -10.42
N LEU A 134 -5.13 -10.34 -10.33
CA LEU A 134 -5.17 -9.38 -11.43
C LEU A 134 -4.24 -9.82 -12.57
N ASP A 135 -4.46 -9.29 -13.78
CA ASP A 135 -3.55 -9.56 -14.90
C ASP A 135 -2.32 -8.65 -14.80
N TRP A 136 -1.16 -9.19 -15.19
CA TRP A 136 0.15 -8.56 -15.06
C TRP A 136 0.77 -8.40 -16.44
N ASN A 137 1.33 -7.23 -16.72
CA ASN A 137 2.00 -6.91 -17.97
C ASN A 137 3.28 -6.12 -17.69
N ILE A 138 4.33 -6.39 -18.47
CA ILE A 138 5.56 -5.61 -18.46
C ILE A 138 5.51 -4.59 -19.60
N SER A 139 5.47 -3.32 -19.24
CA SER A 139 5.49 -2.20 -20.17
C SER A 139 6.88 -1.60 -20.29
N LYS A 140 7.36 -1.47 -21.53
CA LYS A 140 8.61 -0.79 -21.88
C LYS A 140 8.33 0.64 -22.29
N ASN A 141 9.11 1.55 -21.74
CA ASN A 141 9.00 2.96 -22.02
C ASN A 141 9.95 3.37 -23.15
N ASP A 142 9.39 3.45 -24.36
CA ASP A 142 10.10 3.92 -25.55
C ASP A 142 10.17 5.45 -25.66
N PHE A 143 9.61 6.19 -24.71
CA PHE A 143 9.68 7.64 -24.70
C PHE A 143 11.04 8.15 -24.23
N LYS A 144 11.36 9.39 -24.62
CA LYS A 144 12.57 10.09 -24.18
C LYS A 144 12.59 10.38 -22.67
N ARG A 145 11.42 10.49 -22.05
CA ARG A 145 11.30 10.71 -20.60
C ARG A 145 11.26 9.37 -19.90
N GLU A 146 12.03 9.24 -18.83
CA GLU A 146 12.09 8.04 -18.01
C GLU A 146 10.94 7.99 -16.99
N PHE A 147 10.69 6.79 -16.45
CA PHE A 147 9.92 6.68 -15.23
C PHE A 147 10.75 7.21 -14.07
N TYR A 148 10.13 8.05 -13.25
CA TYR A 148 10.70 8.51 -12.00
C TYR A 148 9.96 7.78 -10.87
N THR A 149 10.74 7.25 -9.93
CA THR A 149 10.20 6.64 -8.73
C THR A 149 10.70 7.41 -7.51
N SER A 150 9.87 7.49 -6.47
CA SER A 150 10.28 8.00 -5.16
C SER A 150 10.40 6.83 -4.18
N ASP A 151 10.48 7.16 -2.90
CA ASP A 151 10.21 6.25 -1.78
C ASP A 151 8.83 5.55 -1.82
N HIS A 152 7.90 6.00 -2.67
CA HIS A 152 6.59 5.39 -2.91
C HIS A 152 6.49 4.89 -4.37
N PRO A 153 7.05 3.71 -4.69
CA PRO A 153 7.15 3.26 -6.06
C PRO A 153 5.84 2.68 -6.62
N VAL A 154 4.87 2.33 -5.77
CA VAL A 154 3.62 1.70 -6.18
C VAL A 154 2.51 2.74 -6.28
N THR A 155 1.97 2.95 -7.47
CA THR A 155 0.80 3.80 -7.68
C THR A 155 -0.43 2.95 -7.91
N VAL A 156 -1.52 3.22 -7.19
CA VAL A 156 -2.83 2.61 -7.41
C VAL A 156 -3.76 3.66 -7.97
N TYR A 157 -4.45 3.35 -9.05
CA TYR A 157 -5.34 4.26 -9.73
C TYR A 157 -6.59 3.55 -10.21
N ASN A 158 -7.72 4.24 -10.19
CA ASN A 158 -8.94 3.78 -10.85
C ASN A 158 -9.51 4.92 -11.71
N PRO A 159 -9.42 4.84 -13.05
CA PRO A 159 -9.92 5.88 -13.94
C PRO A 159 -11.46 5.99 -13.97
N TYR A 160 -12.18 4.96 -13.50
CA TYR A 160 -13.64 4.87 -13.60
C TYR A 160 -14.38 5.33 -12.34
N SER A 161 -13.65 5.77 -11.30
CA SER A 161 -14.25 6.28 -10.07
C SER A 161 -13.82 7.70 -9.77
N GLU A 162 -14.81 8.53 -9.39
CA GLU A 162 -14.57 9.87 -8.87
C GLU A 162 -14.42 9.90 -7.34
N GLU A 163 -14.76 8.79 -6.67
CA GLU A 163 -14.58 8.67 -5.22
C GLU A 163 -13.10 8.47 -4.91
N LYS A 164 -12.48 9.44 -4.22
CA LYS A 164 -11.03 9.42 -3.90
C LYS A 164 -10.55 8.09 -3.31
N MET A 165 -11.33 7.49 -2.42
CA MET A 165 -11.02 6.21 -1.79
C MET A 165 -10.83 5.08 -2.79
N ILE A 166 -11.67 5.07 -3.82
CA ILE A 166 -11.68 4.08 -4.89
C ILE A 166 -10.69 4.46 -6.00
N LYS A 167 -10.47 5.77 -6.20
CA LYS A 167 -9.58 6.33 -7.22
C LYS A 167 -8.09 6.04 -6.97
N GLY A 168 -7.69 5.61 -5.78
CA GLY A 168 -6.31 5.22 -5.50
C GLY A 168 -5.78 5.46 -4.08
N TYR A 169 -6.59 6.04 -3.18
CA TYR A 169 -6.13 6.46 -1.84
C TYR A 169 -6.46 5.48 -0.71
N GLY A 170 -7.27 4.45 -0.98
CA GLY A 170 -7.65 3.47 0.02
C GLY A 170 -7.46 2.03 -0.45
N ILE A 171 -7.45 1.10 0.51
CA ILE A 171 -7.38 -0.35 0.25
C ILE A 171 -8.55 -0.82 -0.62
N GLN A 172 -9.69 -0.13 -0.56
CA GLN A 172 -10.85 -0.39 -1.40
C GLN A 172 -10.56 -0.21 -2.89
N ALA A 173 -9.55 0.57 -3.27
CA ALA A 173 -9.13 0.68 -4.66
C ALA A 173 -8.70 -0.67 -5.23
N PHE A 174 -7.99 -1.52 -4.47
CA PHE A 174 -7.58 -2.86 -4.93
C PHE A 174 -8.74 -3.82 -5.20
N LYS A 175 -9.89 -3.59 -4.54
CA LYS A 175 -11.13 -4.39 -4.74
C LYS A 175 -12.00 -3.85 -5.87
N SER A 176 -11.69 -2.66 -6.35
CA SER A 176 -12.58 -1.92 -7.23
C SER A 176 -12.50 -2.39 -8.68
N TYR A 177 -13.63 -2.29 -9.36
CA TYR A 177 -13.71 -2.53 -10.79
C TYR A 177 -12.85 -1.51 -11.55
N GLY A 178 -11.96 -2.01 -12.41
CA GLY A 178 -11.08 -1.16 -13.21
C GLY A 178 -9.87 -0.59 -12.48
N VAL A 179 -9.45 -1.22 -11.39
CA VAL A 179 -8.18 -0.86 -10.75
C VAL A 179 -6.99 -1.11 -11.68
N GLU A 180 -6.05 -0.18 -11.64
CA GLU A 180 -4.74 -0.23 -12.28
C GLU A 180 -3.67 0.07 -11.23
N ILE A 181 -2.61 -0.73 -11.22
CA ILE A 181 -1.48 -0.61 -10.31
C ILE A 181 -0.23 -0.51 -11.16
N PHE A 182 0.57 0.51 -10.92
CA PHE A 182 1.80 0.78 -11.63
C PHE A 182 2.97 0.66 -10.66
N PHE A 183 3.96 -0.15 -11.02
CA PHE A 183 5.19 -0.30 -10.26
C PHE A 183 6.39 -0.18 -11.20
N PRO A 184 6.99 1.01 -11.32
CA PRO A 184 8.22 1.21 -12.07
C PRO A 184 9.35 0.35 -11.50
N LEU A 185 9.87 -0.56 -12.32
CA LEU A 185 10.96 -1.48 -11.95
C LEU A 185 12.32 -0.85 -12.28
N THR A 186 12.38 -0.11 -13.38
CA THR A 186 13.55 0.66 -13.81
C THR A 186 13.07 1.98 -14.45
N PRO A 187 13.98 2.91 -14.81
CA PRO A 187 13.63 4.10 -15.59
C PRO A 187 12.92 3.80 -16.93
N LYS A 188 12.99 2.55 -17.41
CA LYS A 188 12.44 2.11 -18.71
C LYS A 188 11.43 0.98 -18.63
N LEU A 189 11.28 0.32 -17.48
CA LEU A 189 10.43 -0.85 -17.31
C LEU A 189 9.42 -0.61 -16.21
N CYS A 190 8.15 -0.87 -16.47
CA CYS A 190 7.08 -0.77 -15.49
C CYS A 190 6.26 -2.06 -15.47
N LEU A 191 6.04 -2.61 -14.28
CA LEU A 191 5.04 -3.62 -14.07
C LEU A 191 3.67 -2.94 -13.94
N ILE A 192 2.77 -3.29 -14.85
CA ILE A 192 1.37 -2.86 -14.82
C ILE A 192 0.53 -4.05 -14.40
N ILE A 193 -0.26 -3.87 -13.34
CA ILE A 193 -1.20 -4.86 -12.83
C ILE A 193 -2.59 -4.26 -12.93
N TYR A 194 -3.52 -4.94 -13.58
CA TYR A 194 -4.80 -4.32 -13.92
C TYR A 194 -5.97 -5.29 -13.92
N ASP A 195 -7.16 -4.71 -13.76
CA ASP A 195 -8.41 -5.42 -13.94
C ASP A 195 -8.73 -5.62 -15.43
N LYS A 196 -8.54 -6.87 -15.88
CA LYS A 196 -8.81 -7.31 -17.25
C LYS A 196 -10.24 -7.14 -17.72
N ARG A 197 -11.19 -6.84 -16.84
CA ARG A 197 -12.57 -6.60 -17.27
C ARG A 197 -12.69 -5.34 -18.11
N VAL A 198 -11.80 -4.36 -17.91
CA VAL A 198 -11.92 -3.03 -18.54
C VAL A 198 -10.65 -2.40 -19.06
N SER A 199 -9.48 -2.85 -18.61
CA SER A 199 -8.26 -2.13 -18.97
C SER A 199 -7.89 -2.29 -20.45
N GLU A 200 -7.27 -1.25 -21.00
CA GLU A 200 -6.77 -1.17 -22.37
C GLU A 200 -5.42 -1.89 -22.57
N TYR A 201 -4.76 -2.33 -21.49
CA TYR A 201 -3.44 -2.99 -21.53
C TYR A 201 -3.47 -4.49 -21.91
N LYS A 202 -4.57 -4.98 -22.49
CA LYS A 202 -4.73 -6.37 -22.94
C LYS A 202 -3.85 -6.72 -24.13
#